data_AF-A0A6A5X9U3-F1
#
_entry.id   AF-A0A6A5X9U3-F1
#
_cell.length_a   1.000
_cell.length_b   1.000
_cell.length_c   1.000
_cell.angle_alpha   90.00
_cell.angle_beta   90.00
_cell.angle_gamma   90.00
#
_symmetry.space_group_name_H-M   'P 1'
#
loop_
_entity.id
_entity.type
_entity.pdbx_description
1 polymer ?
#
loop_
_entity_poly.entity_id
_entity_poly.type
_entity_poly.pdbx_seq_one_letter_code
_entity_poly.pdbx_strand_id
1 'polypeptide(L)'
;MVLEFLVKISNPPNNVLGTIVFLAYIAAALVLTSHIVLSLYKQHQRHPPRSRHGTTVLVAFSIVSFATLSYHMSRYLLSSYLNWSLTQSFFRPHDSRSVWAWMLNSHLFTSFAKELLRDEPSRKVTQIALLETWGWNVWMARNGTPIPSPPPPKSIQYKTPPFPIAASLYILTSPPSPQKASYHSLQTRTLLPYIALGQILPITFTTSLFALRLSFLPTPSPKSSPPPTNSSIRSSILHIPLLLLTLLFQSLSFFLPRFRRSNFFTGLVLVTRVFLLLPYAPRLLSTTRRRPSTAGAGGYVTVAAVVALKLAGAVREVGGSEIGRVMTGEGGWSVKALGWDAVVGVGVAVWLCVRGGV
;
A
#
# COMPACT_ATOMS: atom_id res chain seq x y z
N MET A 1 4.20 32.27 8.00
CA MET A 1 3.30 32.16 9.18
C MET A 1 2.79 30.74 9.46
N VAL A 2 1.81 30.16 8.73
CA VAL A 2 1.27 28.81 9.07
C VAL A 2 2.34 27.72 9.07
N LEU A 3 3.23 27.71 8.06
CA LEU A 3 4.31 26.72 7.97
C LEU A 3 5.30 26.84 9.14
N GLU A 4 5.63 28.06 9.58
CA GLU A 4 6.54 28.29 10.70
C GLU A 4 5.94 27.85 12.02
N PHE A 5 4.62 28.07 12.21
CA PHE A 5 3.89 27.54 13.35
C PHE A 5 3.93 26.01 13.36
N LEU A 6 3.66 25.37 12.22
CA LEU A 6 3.74 23.91 12.06
C LEU A 6 5.16 23.39 12.35
N VAL A 7 6.20 24.06 11.85
CA VAL A 7 7.60 23.71 12.12
C VAL A 7 7.92 23.84 13.61
N LYS A 8 7.45 24.90 14.28
CA LYS A 8 7.67 25.13 15.71
C LYS A 8 7.03 24.06 16.60
N ILE A 9 5.83 23.58 16.25
CA ILE A 9 5.14 22.52 17.02
C ILE A 9 5.58 21.09 16.65
N SER A 10 6.37 20.94 15.58
CA SER A 10 6.85 19.63 15.08
C SER A 10 8.29 19.32 15.48
N ASN A 11 9.04 20.31 15.99
CA ASN A 11 10.44 20.14 16.35
C ASN A 11 10.64 20.10 17.87
N PRO A 12 11.64 19.33 18.37
CA PRO A 12 12.05 19.40 19.77
C PRO A 12 12.39 20.85 20.17
N PRO A 13 12.12 21.26 21.43
CA PRO A 13 11.75 20.41 22.57
C PRO A 13 10.25 20.08 22.69
N ASN A 14 9.38 20.65 21.85
CA ASN A 14 7.93 20.50 21.97
C ASN A 14 7.35 19.79 20.77
N ASN A 15 7.72 18.51 20.56
CA ASN A 15 7.21 17.71 19.45
C ASN A 15 5.78 17.18 19.71
N VAL A 16 4.87 18.10 20.01
CA VAL A 16 3.47 17.82 20.34
C VAL A 16 2.76 17.27 19.11
N LEU A 17 2.98 17.88 17.93
CA LEU A 17 2.32 17.43 16.71
C LEU A 17 2.74 16.02 16.33
N GLY A 18 4.04 15.72 16.32
CA GLY A 18 4.55 14.39 16.00
C GLY A 18 4.03 13.33 16.98
N THR A 19 4.01 13.65 18.27
CA THR A 19 3.50 12.76 19.32
C THR A 19 2.01 12.47 19.14
N ILE A 20 1.18 13.50 18.94
CA ILE A 20 -0.27 13.34 18.72
C ILE A 20 -0.53 12.52 17.47
N VAL A 21 0.14 12.84 16.35
CA VAL A 21 -0.01 12.10 15.09
C VAL A 21 0.38 10.64 15.27
N PHE A 22 1.49 10.36 15.96
CA PHE A 22 1.95 9.01 16.23
C PHE A 22 0.99 8.19 17.09
N LEU A 23 0.47 8.76 18.18
CA LEU A 23 -0.51 8.08 19.03
C LEU A 23 -1.83 7.86 18.31
N ALA A 24 -2.31 8.87 17.58
CA ALA A 24 -3.49 8.76 16.75
C ALA A 24 -3.33 7.66 15.68
N TYR A 25 -2.13 7.54 15.11
CA TYR A 25 -1.79 6.52 14.14
C TYR A 25 -1.84 5.10 14.73
N ILE A 26 -1.26 4.90 15.92
CA ILE A 26 -1.34 3.62 16.64
C ILE A 26 -2.80 3.27 16.97
N ALA A 27 -3.56 4.21 17.53
CA ALA A 27 -4.95 4.00 17.87
C ALA A 27 -5.79 3.63 16.63
N ALA A 28 -5.62 4.38 15.54
CA ALA A 28 -6.28 4.10 14.27
C ALA A 28 -5.89 2.72 13.71
N ALA A 29 -4.60 2.33 13.79
CA ALA A 29 -4.13 1.01 13.36
C ALA A 29 -4.87 -0.12 14.11
N LEU A 30 -4.95 -0.01 15.44
CA LEU A 30 -5.58 -1.01 16.30
C LEU A 30 -7.08 -1.12 16.02
N VAL A 31 -7.77 0.01 15.92
CA VAL A 31 -9.22 0.05 15.63
C VAL A 31 -9.51 -0.53 14.25
N LEU A 32 -8.80 -0.10 13.21
CA LEU A 32 -9.01 -0.57 11.84
C LEU A 32 -8.66 -2.05 11.69
N THR A 33 -7.56 -2.51 12.28
CA THR A 33 -7.18 -3.93 12.25
C THR A 33 -8.22 -4.79 12.94
N SER A 34 -8.65 -4.40 14.14
CA SER A 34 -9.69 -5.12 14.88
C SER A 34 -10.99 -5.18 14.08
N HIS A 35 -11.40 -4.06 13.50
CA HIS A 35 -12.58 -4.00 12.65
C HIS A 35 -12.48 -4.92 11.42
N ILE A 36 -11.34 -4.93 10.72
CA ILE A 36 -11.12 -5.78 9.54
C ILE A 36 -11.11 -7.26 9.94
N VAL A 37 -10.38 -7.64 10.99
CA VAL A 37 -10.31 -9.03 11.47
C VAL A 37 -11.69 -9.52 11.91
N LEU A 38 -12.45 -8.73 12.66
CA LEU A 38 -13.82 -9.08 13.06
C LEU A 38 -14.75 -9.21 11.84
N SER A 39 -14.60 -8.34 10.84
CA SER A 39 -15.39 -8.41 9.60
C SER A 39 -15.05 -9.66 8.79
N LEU A 40 -13.77 -10.01 8.66
CA LEU A 40 -13.30 -11.22 8.01
C LEU A 40 -13.76 -12.47 8.76
N TYR A 41 -13.71 -12.46 10.09
CA TYR A 41 -14.19 -13.55 10.93
C TYR A 41 -15.69 -13.79 10.74
N LYS A 42 -16.50 -12.73 10.81
CA LYS A 42 -17.96 -12.81 10.55
C LYS A 42 -18.25 -13.33 9.13
N GLN A 43 -17.45 -12.93 8.15
CA GLN A 43 -17.62 -13.41 6.78
C GLN A 43 -17.22 -14.88 6.64
N HIS A 44 -16.12 -15.30 7.28
CA HIS A 44 -15.67 -16.69 7.31
C HIS A 44 -16.73 -17.62 7.89
N GLN A 45 -17.40 -17.19 8.97
CA GLN A 45 -18.51 -17.94 9.57
C GLN A 45 -19.72 -18.09 8.63
N ARG A 46 -20.00 -17.07 7.81
CA ARG A 46 -21.14 -17.08 6.87
C ARG A 46 -20.83 -17.82 5.57
N HIS A 47 -19.58 -17.73 5.11
CA HIS A 47 -19.14 -18.23 3.82
C HIS A 47 -17.77 -18.89 3.99
N PRO A 48 -17.72 -20.24 4.11
CA PRO A 48 -16.45 -20.93 4.20
C PRO A 48 -15.62 -20.64 2.94
N PRO A 49 -14.29 -20.49 3.08
CA PRO A 49 -13.43 -20.14 1.96
C PRO A 49 -13.51 -21.21 0.88
N ARG A 50 -13.49 -20.76 -0.38
CA ARG A 50 -13.44 -21.65 -1.54
C ARG A 50 -12.22 -22.57 -1.51
N SER A 51 -11.11 -22.12 -0.92
CA SER A 51 -9.89 -22.91 -0.78
C SER A 51 -9.27 -22.68 0.60
N ARG A 52 -9.41 -23.69 1.48
CA ARG A 52 -8.82 -23.67 2.83
C ARG A 52 -7.32 -23.36 2.79
N HIS A 53 -6.56 -24.06 1.94
CA HIS A 53 -5.12 -23.86 1.81
C HIS A 53 -4.74 -22.43 1.45
N GLY A 54 -5.45 -21.79 0.49
CA GLY A 54 -5.10 -20.43 0.10
C GLY A 54 -5.41 -19.40 1.18
N THR A 55 -6.50 -19.58 1.91
CA THR A 55 -6.81 -18.77 3.10
C THR A 55 -5.75 -18.96 4.18
N THR A 56 -5.32 -20.19 4.47
CA THR A 56 -4.27 -20.46 5.46
C THR A 56 -2.95 -19.77 5.10
N VAL A 57 -2.53 -19.83 3.84
CA VAL A 57 -1.28 -19.19 3.40
C VAL A 57 -1.34 -17.67 3.55
N LEU A 58 -2.45 -17.03 3.15
CA LEU A 58 -2.61 -15.58 3.32
C LEU A 58 -2.70 -15.15 4.79
N VAL A 59 -3.32 -15.96 5.66
CA VAL A 59 -3.32 -15.73 7.11
C VAL A 59 -1.90 -15.83 7.67
N ALA A 60 -1.14 -16.85 7.25
CA ALA A 60 0.26 -17.01 7.66
C ALA A 60 1.11 -15.80 7.22
N PHE A 61 1.00 -15.34 5.98
CA PHE A 61 1.68 -14.12 5.51
C PHE A 61 1.28 -12.89 6.33
N SER A 62 -0.01 -12.75 6.67
CA SER A 62 -0.50 -11.64 7.49
C SER A 62 0.12 -11.67 8.89
N ILE A 63 0.16 -12.84 9.54
CA ILE A 63 0.73 -13.01 10.88
C ILE A 63 2.23 -12.73 10.87
N VAL A 64 2.97 -13.30 9.91
CA VAL A 64 4.42 -13.11 9.79
C VAL A 64 4.76 -11.65 9.54
N SER A 65 4.05 -10.98 8.63
CA SER A 65 4.22 -9.55 8.34
C SER A 65 3.98 -8.69 9.58
N PHE A 66 2.85 -8.91 10.27
CA PHE A 66 2.51 -8.17 11.48
C PHE A 66 3.52 -8.40 12.59
N ALA A 67 3.87 -9.65 12.89
CA ALA A 67 4.82 -9.99 13.95
C ALA A 67 6.21 -9.40 13.69
N THR A 68 6.67 -9.45 12.43
CA THR A 68 7.99 -8.92 12.04
C THR A 68 8.03 -7.40 12.18
N LEU A 69 6.99 -6.69 11.72
CA LEU A 69 6.90 -5.24 11.92
C LEU A 69 6.86 -4.91 13.42
N SER A 70 5.96 -5.53 14.17
CA SER A 70 5.79 -5.26 15.60
C SER A 70 7.11 -5.46 16.35
N TYR A 71 7.83 -6.55 16.07
CA TYR A 71 9.14 -6.81 16.67
C TYR A 71 10.13 -5.67 16.39
N HIS A 72 10.30 -5.28 15.13
CA HIS A 72 11.28 -4.25 14.77
C HIS A 72 10.89 -2.85 15.26
N MET A 73 9.62 -2.48 15.18
CA MET A 73 9.13 -1.20 15.68
C MET A 73 9.20 -1.11 17.20
N SER A 74 8.83 -2.18 17.93
CA SER A 74 8.99 -2.22 19.39
C SER A 74 10.45 -2.14 19.80
N ARG A 75 11.37 -2.84 19.11
CA ARG A 75 12.81 -2.73 19.32
C ARG A 75 13.32 -1.30 19.10
N TYR A 76 12.87 -0.65 18.02
CA TYR A 76 13.21 0.74 17.73
C TYR A 76 12.74 1.69 18.84
N LEU A 77 11.47 1.59 19.24
CA LEU A 77 10.89 2.41 20.31
C LEU A 77 11.60 2.20 21.65
N LEU A 78 11.86 0.94 22.02
CA LEU A 78 12.57 0.60 23.25
C LEU A 78 14.00 1.16 23.22
N SER A 79 14.73 0.99 22.12
CA SER A 79 16.08 1.53 21.96
C SER A 79 16.10 3.05 22.07
N SER A 80 15.12 3.73 21.47
CA SER A 80 15.00 5.18 21.54
C SER A 80 14.66 5.66 22.96
N TYR A 81 13.77 4.96 23.66
CA TYR A 81 13.42 5.26 25.05
C TYR A 81 14.62 5.08 25.98
N LEU A 82 15.33 3.96 25.88
CA LEU A 82 16.52 3.69 26.68
C LEU A 82 17.59 4.75 26.44
N ASN A 83 17.89 5.09 25.19
CA ASN A 83 18.88 6.12 24.87
C ASN A 83 18.49 7.51 25.42
N TRP A 84 17.21 7.88 25.35
CA TRP A 84 16.72 9.11 25.97
C TRP A 84 16.83 9.05 27.49
N SER A 85 16.45 7.94 28.11
CA SER A 85 16.46 7.79 29.57
C SER A 85 17.86 7.93 30.16
N LEU A 86 18.90 7.45 29.46
CA LEU A 86 20.30 7.61 29.87
C LEU A 86 20.78 9.06 29.89
N THR A 87 20.15 9.94 29.10
CA THR A 87 20.47 11.38 29.08
C THR A 87 19.70 12.17 30.14
N GLN A 88 18.63 11.60 30.69
CA GLN A 88 17.92 12.20 31.81
C GLN A 88 18.64 11.78 33.11
N SER A 89 18.85 12.70 34.03
CA SER A 89 19.54 12.41 35.29
C SER A 89 18.88 11.22 36.03
N PHE A 90 19.72 10.39 36.63
CA PHE A 90 19.43 9.05 37.19
C PHE A 90 18.26 8.97 38.21
N PHE A 91 17.73 10.10 38.66
CA PHE A 91 16.83 10.20 39.81
C PHE A 91 15.35 10.45 39.47
N ARG A 92 14.91 10.37 38.21
CA ARG A 92 13.48 10.49 37.90
C ARG A 92 12.77 9.13 38.03
N PRO A 93 11.79 8.98 38.94
CA PRO A 93 11.01 7.75 39.03
C PRO A 93 10.27 7.48 37.70
N HIS A 94 10.19 6.20 37.33
CA HIS A 94 9.48 5.72 36.14
C HIS A 94 7.96 5.88 36.30
N ASP A 95 7.45 7.08 36.07
CA ASP A 95 6.02 7.36 35.93
C ASP A 95 5.62 7.35 34.44
N SER A 96 4.34 7.12 34.14
CA SER A 96 3.69 7.33 32.83
C SER A 96 4.04 8.67 32.18
N ARG A 97 4.27 9.71 32.99
CA ARG A 97 4.77 11.02 32.56
C ARG A 97 6.13 10.96 31.87
N SER A 98 6.96 9.97 32.18
CA SER A 98 8.26 9.76 31.53
C SER A 98 8.12 9.32 30.08
N VAL A 99 7.12 8.49 29.74
CA VAL A 99 6.85 8.07 28.36
C VAL A 99 6.35 9.25 27.53
N TRP A 100 5.45 10.06 28.09
CA TRP A 100 5.01 11.30 27.46
C TRP A 100 6.16 12.29 27.26
N ALA A 101 6.98 12.51 28.28
CA ALA A 101 8.16 13.37 28.19
C ALA A 101 9.18 12.84 27.17
N TRP A 102 9.37 11.52 27.08
CA TRP A 102 10.21 10.91 26.05
C TRP A 102 9.67 11.23 24.65
N MET A 103 8.38 11.02 24.38
CA MET A 103 7.82 11.30 23.06
C MET A 103 7.94 12.78 22.67
N LEU A 104 7.75 13.71 23.62
CA LEU A 104 7.85 15.15 23.37
C LEU A 104 9.29 15.63 23.17
N ASN A 105 10.22 15.16 24.00
CA ASN A 105 11.57 15.71 24.09
C ASN A 105 12.60 14.93 23.27
N SER A 106 12.30 13.69 22.87
CA SER A 106 13.26 12.86 22.13
C SER A 106 13.30 13.22 20.64
N HIS A 107 14.40 12.84 20.01
CA HIS A 107 14.56 12.87 18.56
C HIS A 107 13.92 11.65 17.87
N LEU A 108 12.87 11.04 18.44
CA LEU A 108 12.29 9.78 17.97
C LEU A 108 11.98 9.79 16.46
N PHE A 109 11.20 10.76 15.99
CA PHE A 109 10.78 10.81 14.58
C PHE A 109 11.93 11.22 13.65
N THR A 110 12.77 12.16 14.09
CA THR A 110 13.94 12.60 13.32
C THR A 110 14.95 11.48 13.15
N SER A 111 15.18 10.68 14.19
CA SER A 111 16.10 9.54 14.17
C SER A 111 15.56 8.44 13.26
N PHE A 112 14.26 8.17 13.34
CA PHE A 112 13.57 7.20 12.48
C PHE A 112 13.74 7.57 11.00
N ALA A 113 13.42 8.82 10.66
CA ALA A 113 13.57 9.34 9.31
C ALA A 113 15.02 9.33 8.81
N LYS A 114 15.98 9.71 9.68
CA LYS A 114 17.40 9.67 9.35
C LYS A 114 17.88 8.25 9.13
N GLU A 115 17.40 7.29 9.89
CA GLU A 115 17.74 5.88 9.78
C GLU A 115 17.29 5.30 8.43
N LEU A 116 16.07 5.62 8.00
CA LEU A 116 15.55 5.23 6.67
C LEU A 116 16.39 5.76 5.51
N LEU A 117 17.05 6.90 5.69
CA LEU A 117 17.79 7.60 4.63
C LEU A 117 19.28 7.75 4.96
N ARG A 118 19.80 6.91 5.86
CA ARG A 118 21.14 7.05 6.44
C ARG A 118 22.21 6.90 5.36
N ASP A 119 22.13 5.78 4.66
CA ASP A 119 23.07 5.35 3.63
C ASP A 119 22.35 5.07 2.30
N GLU A 120 23.13 4.77 1.26
CA GLU A 120 22.57 4.45 -0.06
C GLU A 120 21.71 3.19 -0.07
N PRO A 121 22.12 2.06 0.53
CA PRO A 121 21.30 0.86 0.55
C PRO A 121 19.94 1.06 1.25
N SER A 122 19.91 1.75 2.41
CA SER A 122 18.67 2.06 3.14
C SER A 122 17.74 2.96 2.33
N ARG A 123 18.29 3.91 1.57
CA ARG A 123 17.52 4.75 0.64
C ARG A 123 16.88 3.91 -0.47
N LYS A 124 17.65 3.00 -1.08
CA LYS A 124 17.14 2.11 -2.13
C LYS A 124 16.04 1.19 -1.59
N VAL A 125 16.23 0.57 -0.42
CA VAL A 125 15.21 -0.24 0.25
C VAL A 125 13.94 0.57 0.57
N THR A 126 14.10 1.79 1.09
CA THR A 126 12.96 2.68 1.39
C THR A 126 12.21 3.05 0.11
N GLN A 127 12.91 3.36 -0.99
CA GLN A 127 12.28 3.65 -2.27
C GLN A 127 11.53 2.44 -2.85
N ILE A 128 12.14 1.25 -2.75
CA ILE A 128 11.50 -0.01 -3.14
C ILE A 128 10.20 -0.20 -2.35
N ALA A 129 10.23 -0.07 -1.03
CA ALA A 129 9.06 -0.23 -0.18
C ALA A 129 7.95 0.79 -0.50
N LEU A 130 8.31 2.05 -0.81
CA LEU A 130 7.35 3.08 -1.22
C LEU A 130 6.71 2.79 -2.59
N LEU A 131 7.51 2.33 -3.56
CA LEU A 131 7.03 1.93 -4.88
C LEU A 131 6.11 0.72 -4.81
N GLU A 132 6.47 -0.26 -3.98
CA GLU A 132 5.66 -1.43 -3.72
C GLU A 132 4.33 -1.02 -3.07
N THR A 133 4.38 -0.15 -2.06
CA THR A 133 3.18 0.40 -1.41
C THR A 133 2.25 1.08 -2.42
N TRP A 134 2.80 1.88 -3.31
CA TRP A 134 2.06 2.48 -4.42
C TRP A 134 1.42 1.43 -5.33
N GLY A 135 2.20 0.43 -5.77
CA GLY A 135 1.73 -0.65 -6.64
C GLY A 135 0.56 -1.42 -6.04
N TRP A 136 0.66 -1.77 -4.76
CA TRP A 136 -0.42 -2.43 -4.03
C TRP A 136 -1.66 -1.56 -3.88
N ASN A 137 -1.50 -0.26 -3.62
CA ASN A 137 -2.64 0.65 -3.54
C ASN A 137 -3.40 0.73 -4.88
N VAL A 138 -2.65 0.80 -5.98
CA VAL A 138 -3.20 0.77 -7.34
C VAL A 138 -3.90 -0.56 -7.62
N TRP A 139 -3.30 -1.69 -7.24
CA TRP A 139 -3.91 -3.03 -7.39
C TRP A 139 -5.19 -3.18 -6.56
N MET A 140 -5.19 -2.77 -5.29
CA MET A 140 -6.39 -2.80 -4.42
C MET A 140 -7.49 -1.88 -4.95
N ALA A 141 -7.12 -0.71 -5.46
CA ALA A 141 -8.07 0.15 -6.16
C ALA A 141 -8.69 -0.65 -7.32
N ARG A 142 -7.90 -1.15 -8.26
CA ARG A 142 -8.41 -1.89 -9.44
C ARG A 142 -9.31 -3.07 -9.07
N ASN A 143 -8.92 -3.90 -8.12
CA ASN A 143 -9.67 -5.10 -7.74
C ASN A 143 -10.87 -4.81 -6.83
N GLY A 144 -10.88 -3.66 -6.15
CA GLY A 144 -12.04 -3.18 -5.42
C GLY A 144 -13.13 -2.58 -6.30
N THR A 145 -12.86 -2.31 -7.59
CA THR A 145 -13.84 -1.66 -8.47
C THR A 145 -14.86 -2.64 -9.03
N PRO A 146 -16.18 -2.34 -8.93
CA PRO A 146 -17.18 -3.02 -9.72
C PRO A 146 -16.88 -2.84 -11.21
N ILE A 147 -16.58 -3.92 -11.93
CA ILE A 147 -16.57 -3.86 -13.38
C ILE A 147 -18.04 -3.76 -13.81
N PRO A 148 -18.44 -2.77 -14.62
CA PRO A 148 -19.79 -2.75 -15.19
C PRO A 148 -20.02 -4.05 -15.94
N SER A 149 -21.17 -4.69 -15.75
CA SER A 149 -21.58 -5.81 -16.60
C SER A 149 -21.44 -5.38 -18.06
N PRO A 150 -20.74 -6.15 -18.91
CA PRO A 150 -20.62 -5.82 -20.31
C PRO A 150 -22.02 -5.66 -20.90
N PRO A 151 -22.25 -4.70 -21.81
CA PRO A 151 -23.51 -4.68 -22.55
C PRO A 151 -23.69 -6.05 -23.21
N PRO A 152 -24.93 -6.57 -23.29
CA PRO A 152 -25.19 -7.86 -23.93
C PRO A 152 -24.52 -7.86 -25.33
N PRO A 153 -23.87 -8.97 -25.73
CA PRO A 153 -23.18 -9.03 -27.00
C PRO A 153 -24.18 -8.66 -28.09
N LYS A 154 -23.94 -7.53 -28.77
CA LYS A 154 -24.52 -7.35 -30.10
C LYS A 154 -23.96 -8.51 -30.91
N SER A 155 -24.81 -9.31 -31.51
CA SER A 155 -24.44 -10.43 -32.36
C SER A 155 -23.60 -9.92 -33.53
N ILE A 156 -22.30 -9.78 -33.31
CA ILE A 156 -21.35 -9.41 -34.35
C ILE A 156 -20.70 -10.74 -34.74
N GLN A 157 -21.06 -11.23 -35.93
CA GLN A 157 -20.38 -12.35 -36.56
C GLN A 157 -18.92 -11.94 -36.77
N TYR A 158 -18.01 -12.52 -35.99
CA TYR A 158 -16.58 -12.31 -36.17
C TYR A 158 -16.10 -13.15 -37.36
N LYS A 159 -15.78 -12.48 -38.47
CA LYS A 159 -15.01 -13.06 -39.57
C LYS A 159 -13.54 -13.07 -39.15
N THR A 160 -12.99 -14.24 -38.83
CA THR A 160 -11.62 -14.44 -38.34
C THR A 160 -10.58 -14.04 -39.40
N PRO A 161 -9.67 -13.08 -39.11
CA PRO A 161 -8.51 -12.84 -39.96
C PRO A 161 -7.37 -13.84 -39.61
N PRO A 162 -6.57 -14.26 -40.61
CA PRO A 162 -5.38 -15.08 -40.39
C PRO A 162 -4.17 -14.18 -40.12
N PHE A 163 -3.53 -14.27 -38.95
CA PHE A 163 -2.17 -13.72 -38.78
C PHE A 163 -1.29 -14.51 -37.79
N PRO A 164 0.06 -14.44 -37.92
CA PRO A 164 1.03 -15.36 -37.33
C PRO A 164 1.88 -14.79 -36.16
N ILE A 165 2.49 -15.73 -35.41
CA ILE A 165 3.81 -15.77 -34.72
C ILE A 165 4.24 -14.69 -33.69
N ALA A 166 3.54 -13.58 -33.47
CA ALA A 166 3.89 -12.61 -32.40
C ALA A 166 3.47 -13.01 -30.96
N ALA A 167 3.55 -14.30 -30.60
CA ALA A 167 2.93 -14.85 -29.39
C ALA A 167 3.78 -14.79 -28.10
N SER A 168 5.12 -14.72 -28.20
CA SER A 168 5.97 -15.02 -27.04
C SER A 168 6.16 -13.88 -26.03
N LEU A 169 6.00 -12.61 -26.42
CA LEU A 169 6.07 -11.47 -25.47
C LEU A 169 4.71 -11.07 -24.90
N TYR A 170 3.63 -11.59 -25.48
CA TYR A 170 2.27 -11.35 -25.02
C TYR A 170 1.98 -12.12 -23.73
N ILE A 171 2.62 -13.27 -23.48
CA ILE A 171 2.29 -14.15 -22.34
C ILE A 171 2.60 -13.50 -20.97
N LEU A 172 3.63 -12.64 -20.87
CA LEU A 172 3.98 -11.94 -19.63
C LEU A 172 3.18 -10.65 -19.38
N THR A 173 2.46 -10.16 -20.38
CA THR A 173 1.66 -8.91 -20.31
C THR A 173 0.18 -9.11 -20.65
N SER A 174 -0.21 -10.34 -20.99
CA SER A 174 -1.59 -10.70 -21.31
C SER A 174 -2.44 -10.45 -20.07
N PRO A 175 -3.48 -9.63 -20.15
CA PRO A 175 -4.46 -9.58 -19.09
C PRO A 175 -5.00 -11.01 -18.88
N PRO A 176 -5.20 -11.46 -17.62
CA PRO A 176 -5.76 -12.78 -17.36
C PRO A 176 -7.03 -12.97 -18.19
N SER A 177 -7.20 -14.16 -18.77
CA SER A 177 -8.31 -14.47 -19.66
C SER A 177 -9.63 -13.90 -19.12
N PRO A 178 -10.38 -13.09 -19.89
CA PRO A 178 -11.53 -12.31 -19.39
C PRO A 178 -12.66 -13.16 -18.80
N GLN A 179 -12.63 -14.49 -18.95
CA GLN A 179 -13.65 -15.40 -18.43
C GLN A 179 -13.52 -15.73 -16.92
N LYS A 180 -12.40 -15.43 -16.25
CA LYS A 180 -12.23 -15.75 -14.81
C LYS A 180 -12.19 -14.57 -13.86
N ALA A 181 -12.30 -13.33 -14.36
CA ALA A 181 -12.44 -12.15 -13.51
C ALA A 181 -13.85 -12.12 -12.90
N SER A 182 -14.05 -12.86 -11.80
CA SER A 182 -15.29 -12.84 -11.04
C SER A 182 -15.60 -11.42 -10.60
N TYR A 183 -16.73 -10.92 -11.10
CA TYR A 183 -17.27 -9.59 -10.87
C TYR A 183 -17.70 -9.43 -9.42
N HIS A 184 -16.79 -9.10 -8.51
CA HIS A 184 -17.15 -8.72 -7.16
C HIS A 184 -17.15 -7.21 -7.02
N SER A 185 -18.35 -6.61 -6.96
CA SER A 185 -18.51 -5.21 -6.62
C SER A 185 -18.32 -5.04 -5.11
N LEU A 186 -17.11 -4.71 -4.67
CA LEU A 186 -16.91 -4.25 -3.30
C LEU A 186 -17.47 -2.84 -3.15
N GLN A 187 -18.28 -2.63 -2.11
CA GLN A 187 -18.78 -1.29 -1.79
C GLN A 187 -17.59 -0.42 -1.37
N THR A 188 -17.50 0.82 -1.86
CA THR A 188 -16.40 1.75 -1.53
C THR A 188 -16.20 1.91 -0.02
N ARG A 189 -17.29 1.90 0.76
CA ARG A 189 -17.26 1.95 2.23
C ARG A 189 -16.50 0.76 2.85
N THR A 190 -16.55 -0.41 2.23
CA THR A 190 -15.81 -1.60 2.67
C THR A 190 -14.33 -1.53 2.31
N LEU A 191 -13.95 -0.78 1.27
CA LEU A 191 -12.55 -0.58 0.88
C LEU A 191 -11.82 0.42 1.77
N LEU A 192 -12.53 1.44 2.26
CA LEU A 192 -11.94 2.54 3.02
C LEU A 192 -11.08 2.07 4.21
N PRO A 193 -11.48 1.09 5.04
CA PRO A 193 -10.65 0.60 6.13
C PRO A 193 -9.32 0.01 5.65
N TYR A 194 -9.31 -0.73 4.53
CA TYR A 194 -8.08 -1.30 3.97
C TYR A 194 -7.17 -0.22 3.40
N ILE A 195 -7.76 0.79 2.75
CA ILE A 195 -7.01 1.93 2.21
C ILE A 195 -6.33 2.70 3.33
N ALA A 196 -7.09 3.02 4.38
CA ALA A 196 -6.58 3.68 5.57
C ALA A 196 -5.51 2.82 6.26
N LEU A 197 -5.74 1.51 6.39
CA LEU A 197 -4.77 0.58 6.96
C LEU A 197 -3.49 0.46 6.13
N GLY A 198 -3.57 0.56 4.80
CA GLY A 198 -2.39 0.55 3.92
C GLY A 198 -1.52 1.81 4.03
N GLN A 199 -2.07 2.91 4.56
CA GLN A 199 -1.27 4.09 4.96
C GLN A 199 -0.66 3.93 6.35
N ILE A 200 -1.29 3.07 7.14
CA ILE A 200 -1.14 2.61 8.53
C ILE A 200 0.03 1.68 8.88
N LEU A 201 0.01 0.54 8.20
CA LEU A 201 0.66 -0.69 8.56
C LEU A 201 1.51 -1.17 7.38
N PRO A 202 2.28 -2.25 7.55
CA PRO A 202 3.03 -2.85 6.46
C PRO A 202 2.05 -3.14 5.34
N ILE A 203 2.45 -2.79 4.12
CA ILE A 203 1.52 -2.88 3.01
C ILE A 203 1.12 -4.34 2.78
N THR A 204 2.02 -5.27 3.08
CA THR A 204 1.84 -6.70 2.86
C THR A 204 0.84 -7.32 3.81
N PHE A 205 0.79 -6.82 5.06
CA PHE A 205 -0.26 -7.17 5.99
C PHE A 205 -1.62 -6.74 5.44
N THR A 206 -1.72 -5.48 4.99
CA THR A 206 -2.97 -4.92 4.46
C THR A 206 -3.43 -5.65 3.19
N THR A 207 -2.51 -5.95 2.27
CA THR A 207 -2.83 -6.63 1.01
C THR A 207 -3.20 -8.08 1.23
N SER A 208 -2.57 -8.77 2.18
CA SER A 208 -2.95 -10.13 2.57
C SER A 208 -4.35 -10.18 3.17
N LEU A 209 -4.71 -9.24 4.06
CA LEU A 209 -6.06 -9.10 4.59
C LEU A 209 -7.08 -8.76 3.49
N PHE A 210 -6.70 -7.92 2.53
CA PHE A 210 -7.56 -7.60 1.40
C PHE A 210 -7.75 -8.81 0.46
N ALA A 211 -6.70 -9.56 0.17
CA ALA A 211 -6.78 -10.80 -0.62
C ALA A 211 -7.64 -11.86 0.10
N LEU A 212 -7.53 -11.96 1.43
CA LEU A 212 -8.42 -12.79 2.25
C LEU A 212 -9.88 -12.35 2.07
N ARG A 213 -10.16 -11.04 2.12
CA ARG A 213 -11.50 -10.51 1.89
C ARG A 213 -12.05 -10.95 0.53
N LEU A 214 -11.24 -10.84 -0.53
CA LEU A 214 -11.61 -11.28 -1.87
C LEU A 214 -11.90 -12.79 -1.92
N SER A 215 -11.12 -13.61 -1.21
CA SER A 215 -11.29 -15.07 -1.18
C SER A 215 -12.60 -15.55 -0.56
N PHE A 216 -13.23 -14.71 0.28
CA PHE A 216 -14.49 -14.99 0.93
C PHE A 216 -15.72 -14.43 0.17
N LEU A 217 -15.54 -13.76 -0.97
CA LEU A 217 -16.66 -13.22 -1.72
C LEU A 217 -17.44 -14.34 -2.41
N PRO A 218 -18.80 -14.35 -2.35
CA PRO A 218 -19.61 -15.38 -2.99
C PRO A 218 -19.39 -15.35 -4.50
N THR A 219 -19.11 -16.51 -5.10
CA THR A 219 -18.96 -16.61 -6.57
C THR A 219 -20.27 -16.17 -7.21
N PRO A 220 -20.27 -15.17 -8.12
CA PRO A 220 -21.50 -14.71 -8.75
C PRO A 220 -22.11 -15.87 -9.54
N SER A 221 -23.35 -16.25 -9.21
CA SER A 221 -24.11 -17.19 -10.04
C SER A 221 -24.28 -16.57 -11.43
N PRO A 222 -24.15 -17.32 -12.53
CA PRO A 222 -24.42 -16.82 -13.87
C PRO A 222 -25.90 -16.42 -13.98
N LYS A 223 -26.22 -15.16 -13.70
CA LYS A 223 -27.57 -14.61 -13.89
C LYS A 223 -27.73 -14.18 -15.33
N SER A 224 -28.86 -14.54 -15.92
CA SER A 224 -29.28 -14.13 -17.26
C SER A 224 -29.23 -12.60 -17.39
N SER A 225 -28.56 -12.12 -18.44
CA SER A 225 -28.31 -10.71 -18.71
C SER A 225 -29.62 -9.89 -18.77
N PRO A 226 -29.74 -8.77 -18.02
CA PRO A 226 -30.89 -7.87 -18.13
C PRO A 226 -30.89 -7.09 -19.46
N PRO A 227 -32.07 -6.63 -19.92
CA PRO A 227 -32.23 -5.95 -21.20
C PRO A 227 -31.50 -4.59 -21.26
N PRO A 228 -31.08 -4.14 -22.45
CA PRO A 228 -30.28 -2.94 -22.62
C PRO A 228 -31.09 -1.66 -22.35
N THR A 229 -30.63 -0.83 -21.42
CA THR A 229 -31.16 0.52 -21.19
C THR A 229 -30.23 1.56 -21.81
N ASN A 230 -30.75 2.37 -22.74
CA ASN A 230 -30.04 3.46 -23.40
C ASN A 230 -30.13 4.74 -22.56
N SER A 231 -29.01 5.17 -21.96
CA SER A 231 -28.89 6.53 -21.44
C SER A 231 -27.45 7.04 -21.65
N SER A 232 -27.29 7.92 -22.63
CA SER A 232 -26.03 8.59 -22.96
C SER A 232 -26.10 10.04 -22.51
N ILE A 233 -25.49 10.35 -21.36
CA ILE A 233 -25.12 11.73 -21.02
C ILE A 233 -23.62 11.75 -20.71
N ARG A 234 -22.88 12.31 -21.67
CA ARG A 234 -21.43 12.51 -21.64
C ARG A 234 -21.16 13.81 -20.87
N SER A 235 -20.33 13.76 -19.83
CA SER A 235 -19.71 14.96 -19.30
C SER A 235 -18.21 14.75 -19.20
N SER A 236 -17.48 15.81 -19.48
CA SER A 236 -16.04 15.90 -19.45
C SER A 236 -15.60 16.13 -18.00
N ILE A 237 -15.36 15.07 -17.25
CA ILE A 237 -14.61 15.20 -16.00
C ILE A 237 -13.13 15.08 -16.33
N LEU A 238 -12.33 16.03 -15.85
CA LEU A 238 -10.88 16.09 -16.00
C LEU A 238 -10.24 14.77 -15.51
N HIS A 239 -9.84 13.92 -16.46
CA HIS A 239 -9.11 12.70 -16.17
C HIS A 239 -7.64 13.06 -16.01
N ILE A 240 -7.19 13.26 -14.77
CA ILE A 240 -5.76 13.25 -14.49
C ILE A 240 -5.29 11.82 -14.80
N PRO A 241 -4.42 11.62 -15.79
CA PRO A 241 -3.99 10.28 -16.15
C PRO A 241 -3.21 9.70 -14.96
N LEU A 242 -3.57 8.48 -14.54
CA LEU A 242 -2.89 7.75 -13.46
C LEU A 242 -1.37 7.69 -13.69
N LEU A 243 -0.95 7.70 -14.96
CA LEU A 243 0.45 7.81 -15.37
C LEU A 243 1.10 9.10 -14.86
N LEU A 244 0.49 10.27 -15.06
CA LEU A 244 1.02 11.55 -14.57
C LEU A 244 1.15 11.55 -13.06
N LEU A 245 0.14 11.01 -12.37
CA LEU A 245 0.16 10.89 -10.92
C LEU A 245 1.30 9.96 -10.44
N THR A 246 1.51 8.84 -11.12
CA THR A 246 2.61 7.91 -10.82
C THR A 246 3.97 8.57 -11.07
N LEU A 247 4.13 9.29 -12.18
CA LEU A 247 5.36 10.02 -12.49
C LEU A 247 5.63 11.11 -11.45
N LEU A 248 4.61 11.83 -11.01
CA LEU A 248 4.73 12.86 -9.98
C LEU A 248 5.14 12.24 -8.63
N PHE A 249 4.51 11.13 -8.23
CA PHE A 249 4.88 10.40 -7.01
C PHE A 249 6.33 9.89 -7.07
N GLN A 250 6.76 9.35 -8.22
CA GLN A 250 8.13 8.88 -8.40
C GLN A 250 9.14 10.02 -8.36
N SER A 251 8.87 11.13 -9.02
CA SER A 251 9.71 12.33 -8.96
C SER A 251 9.84 12.82 -7.53
N LEU A 252 8.73 12.93 -6.80
CA LEU A 252 8.72 13.36 -5.40
C LEU A 252 9.55 12.44 -4.50
N SER A 253 9.39 11.12 -4.67
CA SER A 253 10.14 10.10 -3.92
C SER A 253 11.64 10.12 -4.24
N PHE A 254 12.00 10.42 -5.49
CA PHE A 254 13.39 10.55 -5.93
C PHE A 254 14.08 11.77 -5.31
N PHE A 255 13.36 12.89 -5.17
CA PHE A 255 13.92 14.11 -4.59
C PHE A 255 13.97 14.10 -3.06
N LEU A 256 13.15 13.28 -2.40
CA LEU A 256 13.02 13.24 -0.94
C LEU A 256 14.36 13.11 -0.18
N PRO A 257 15.31 12.24 -0.59
CA PRO A 257 16.61 12.13 0.07
C PRO A 257 17.47 13.40 -0.04
N ARG A 258 17.32 14.19 -1.11
CA ARG A 258 18.08 15.45 -1.31
C ARG A 258 17.68 16.50 -0.27
N PHE A 259 16.43 16.45 0.20
CA PHE A 259 15.91 17.36 1.21
C PHE A 259 16.11 16.89 2.65
N ARG A 260 16.82 15.78 2.92
CA ARG A 260 16.96 15.21 4.28
C ARG A 260 17.52 16.15 5.35
N ARG A 261 18.29 17.18 4.94
CA ARG A 261 18.88 18.19 5.84
C ARG A 261 18.02 19.43 5.99
N SER A 262 16.94 19.58 5.21
CA SER A 262 16.10 20.76 5.24
C SER A 262 14.90 20.56 6.16
N ASN A 263 14.37 21.68 6.68
CA ASN A 263 13.15 21.68 7.48
C ASN A 263 11.90 21.28 6.68
N PHE A 264 11.99 21.27 5.33
CA PHE A 264 10.91 20.86 4.44
C PHE A 264 10.76 19.34 4.34
N PHE A 265 11.76 18.57 4.79
CA PHE A 265 11.77 17.12 4.68
C PHE A 265 10.48 16.47 5.21
N THR A 266 10.08 16.84 6.43
CA THR A 266 8.86 16.31 7.07
C THR A 266 7.61 16.66 6.27
N GLY A 267 7.51 17.91 5.78
CA GLY A 267 6.40 18.34 4.94
C GLY A 267 6.31 17.53 3.64
N LEU A 268 7.46 17.30 2.99
CA LEU A 268 7.56 16.46 1.79
C LEU A 268 7.12 15.02 2.04
N VAL A 269 7.49 14.43 3.18
CA VAL A 269 7.02 13.09 3.58
C VAL A 269 5.50 13.08 3.75
N LEU A 270 4.91 14.08 4.41
CA LEU A 270 3.45 14.16 4.55
C LEU A 270 2.76 14.30 3.19
N VAL A 271 3.32 15.10 2.28
CA VAL A 271 2.83 15.21 0.90
C VAL A 271 2.89 13.86 0.20
N THR A 272 4.00 13.10 0.28
CA THR A 272 4.07 11.74 -0.30
C THR A 272 2.97 10.82 0.22
N ARG A 273 2.61 10.91 1.51
CA ARG A 273 1.51 10.14 2.10
C ARG A 273 0.15 10.55 1.53
N VAL A 274 -0.09 11.84 1.32
CA VAL A 274 -1.31 12.32 0.62
C VAL A 274 -1.35 11.77 -0.81
N PHE A 275 -0.22 11.75 -1.50
CA PHE A 275 -0.12 11.15 -2.84
C PHE A 275 -0.50 9.67 -2.85
N LEU A 276 -0.07 8.87 -1.86
CA LEU A 276 -0.42 7.45 -1.74
C LEU A 276 -1.94 7.20 -1.61
N LEU A 277 -2.71 8.18 -1.15
CA LEU A 277 -4.18 8.13 -1.07
C LEU A 277 -4.87 8.51 -2.39
N LEU A 278 -4.15 9.17 -3.30
CA LEU A 278 -4.72 9.74 -4.50
C LEU A 278 -5.28 8.72 -5.53
N PRO A 279 -4.80 7.46 -5.63
CA PRO A 279 -5.45 6.42 -6.43
C PRO A 279 -6.93 6.19 -6.08
N TYR A 280 -7.33 6.57 -4.87
CA TYR A 280 -8.70 6.41 -4.36
C TYR A 280 -9.53 7.69 -4.46
N ALA A 281 -8.89 8.85 -4.64
CA ALA A 281 -9.56 10.16 -4.67
C ALA A 281 -10.67 10.27 -5.74
N PRO A 282 -10.48 9.79 -6.99
CA PRO A 282 -11.54 9.82 -7.99
C PRO A 282 -12.81 9.09 -7.55
N ARG A 283 -12.70 8.10 -6.64
CA ARG A 283 -13.83 7.29 -6.16
C ARG A 283 -14.55 7.91 -4.98
N LEU A 284 -13.81 8.62 -4.12
CA LEU A 284 -14.41 9.35 -3.00
C LEU A 284 -15.21 10.54 -3.51
N LEU A 285 -14.73 11.18 -4.59
CA LEU A 285 -15.36 12.37 -5.17
C LEU A 285 -16.43 12.04 -6.21
N SER A 286 -16.32 10.90 -6.91
CA SER A 286 -17.32 10.49 -7.91
C SER A 286 -18.45 9.69 -7.26
N THR A 287 -19.47 10.38 -6.78
CA THR A 287 -20.78 9.78 -6.42
C THR A 287 -21.57 9.36 -7.66
N THR A 288 -21.21 9.89 -8.83
CA THR A 288 -21.88 9.59 -10.10
C THR A 288 -21.28 8.34 -10.75
N ARG A 289 -22.06 7.26 -10.76
CA ARG A 289 -21.75 5.93 -11.29
C ARG A 289 -21.52 5.97 -12.81
N ARG A 290 -20.36 6.45 -13.25
CA ARG A 290 -19.98 6.39 -14.66
C ARG A 290 -19.22 5.14 -15.01
N ARG A 291 -19.55 4.62 -16.19
CA ARG A 291 -18.83 3.51 -16.82
C ARG A 291 -17.36 3.95 -17.04
N PRO A 292 -16.37 3.26 -16.46
CA PRO A 292 -14.98 3.47 -16.83
C PRO A 292 -14.82 3.21 -18.33
N SER A 293 -14.26 4.18 -19.06
CA SER A 293 -13.87 3.98 -20.44
C SER A 293 -12.72 2.96 -20.49
N THR A 294 -12.71 2.11 -21.53
CA THR A 294 -11.65 1.11 -21.79
C THR A 294 -10.24 1.71 -21.81
N ALA A 295 -10.11 3.01 -22.08
CA ALA A 295 -8.86 3.77 -21.98
C ALA A 295 -8.24 3.76 -20.56
N GLY A 296 -9.06 3.62 -19.51
CA GLY A 296 -8.57 3.56 -18.12
C GLY A 296 -7.73 2.32 -17.84
N ALA A 297 -8.04 1.16 -18.44
CA ALA A 297 -7.34 -0.09 -18.20
C ALA A 297 -5.87 -0.07 -18.66
N GLY A 298 -5.57 0.62 -19.77
CA GLY A 298 -4.21 0.79 -20.29
C GLY A 298 -3.30 1.60 -19.35
N GLY A 299 -3.87 2.57 -18.62
CA GLY A 299 -3.13 3.36 -17.62
C GLY A 299 -2.64 2.53 -16.44
N TYR A 300 -3.39 1.50 -16.03
CA TYR A 300 -2.97 0.61 -14.93
C TYR A 300 -1.87 -0.35 -15.34
N VAL A 301 -1.96 -0.91 -16.55
CA VAL A 301 -0.95 -1.86 -17.07
C VAL A 301 0.39 -1.15 -17.27
N THR A 302 0.37 0.07 -17.81
CA THR A 302 1.58 0.88 -17.97
C THR A 302 2.22 1.24 -16.64
N VAL A 303 1.43 1.66 -15.64
CA VAL A 303 1.93 1.94 -14.28
C VAL A 303 2.51 0.70 -13.61
N ALA A 304 1.81 -0.43 -13.69
CA ALA A 304 2.29 -1.71 -13.14
C ALA A 304 3.60 -2.14 -13.81
N ALA A 305 3.69 -2.04 -15.15
CA ALA A 305 4.89 -2.36 -15.90
C ALA A 305 6.06 -1.44 -15.54
N VAL A 306 5.83 -0.12 -15.42
CA VAL A 306 6.86 0.85 -15.02
C VAL A 306 7.35 0.58 -13.61
N VAL A 307 6.44 0.30 -12.67
CA VAL A 307 6.80 -0.04 -11.28
C VAL A 307 7.58 -1.36 -11.25
N ALA A 308 7.13 -2.38 -11.96
CA ALA A 308 7.80 -3.68 -12.04
C ALA A 308 9.20 -3.57 -12.66
N LEU A 309 9.36 -2.82 -13.75
CA LEU A 309 10.66 -2.59 -14.40
C LEU A 309 11.63 -1.83 -13.48
N LYS A 310 11.14 -0.81 -12.77
CA LYS A 310 11.96 -0.07 -11.79
C LYS A 310 12.33 -0.93 -10.60
N LEU A 311 11.39 -1.74 -10.10
CA LEU A 311 11.64 -2.68 -9.01
C LEU A 311 12.67 -3.73 -9.43
N ALA A 312 12.53 -4.31 -10.61
CA ALA A 312 13.48 -5.27 -11.17
C ALA A 312 14.86 -4.64 -11.37
N GLY A 313 14.92 -3.41 -11.89
CA GLY A 313 16.14 -2.63 -12.02
C GLY A 313 16.81 -2.38 -10.67
N ALA A 314 16.05 -1.91 -9.68
CA ALA A 314 16.56 -1.65 -8.33
C ALA A 314 17.05 -2.93 -7.64
N VAL A 315 16.32 -4.04 -7.75
CA VAL A 315 16.74 -5.34 -7.19
C VAL A 315 18.01 -5.84 -7.88
N ARG A 316 18.11 -5.69 -9.21
CA ARG A 316 19.30 -6.09 -9.98
C ARG A 316 20.51 -5.23 -9.63
N GLU A 317 20.32 -3.92 -9.47
CA GLU A 317 21.40 -2.96 -9.19
C GLU A 317 21.92 -3.08 -7.75
N VAL A 318 21.03 -3.24 -6.77
CA VAL A 318 21.42 -3.44 -5.37
C VAL A 318 22.10 -4.79 -5.19
N GLY A 319 21.72 -5.80 -5.98
CA GLY A 319 22.18 -7.16 -5.79
C GLY A 319 21.57 -7.78 -4.53
N GLY A 320 21.24 -9.07 -4.60
CA GLY A 320 20.66 -9.78 -3.45
C GLY A 320 21.56 -9.75 -2.21
N SER A 321 22.88 -9.62 -2.39
CA SER A 321 23.86 -9.54 -1.31
C SER A 321 23.78 -8.24 -0.50
N GLU A 322 23.58 -7.07 -1.12
CA GLU A 322 23.47 -5.82 -0.36
C GLU A 322 22.14 -5.72 0.39
N ILE A 323 21.03 -6.15 -0.23
CA ILE A 323 19.73 -6.25 0.45
C ILE A 323 19.86 -7.17 1.66
N GLY A 324 20.47 -8.35 1.47
CA GLY A 324 20.77 -9.28 2.54
C GLY A 324 21.58 -8.64 3.66
N ARG A 325 22.63 -7.89 3.34
CA ARG A 325 23.50 -7.23 4.33
C ARG A 325 22.77 -6.16 5.15
N VAL A 326 21.92 -5.35 4.50
CA VAL A 326 21.10 -4.34 5.18
C VAL A 326 20.09 -5.00 6.11
N MET A 327 19.50 -6.11 5.67
CA MET A 327 18.50 -6.84 6.46
C MET A 327 19.12 -7.61 7.64
N THR A 328 20.31 -8.19 7.49
CA THR A 328 20.92 -9.06 8.51
C THR A 328 21.82 -8.32 9.50
N GLY A 329 22.51 -7.26 9.09
CA GLY A 329 23.61 -6.70 9.89
C GLY A 329 23.50 -5.20 10.11
N GLU A 330 23.80 -4.44 9.06
CA GLU A 330 24.20 -3.04 9.18
C GLU A 330 23.02 -2.05 9.20
N GLY A 331 21.84 -2.48 8.74
CA GLY A 331 20.64 -1.64 8.72
C GLY A 331 20.11 -1.34 10.11
N GLY A 332 19.59 -0.13 10.28
CA GLY A 332 18.79 0.21 11.45
C GLY A 332 17.49 -0.61 11.51
N TRP A 333 16.89 -0.70 12.69
CA TRP A 333 15.63 -1.43 12.95
C TRP A 333 14.48 -1.02 12.01
N SER A 334 14.41 0.26 11.66
CA SER A 334 13.39 0.83 10.77
C SER A 334 13.55 0.34 9.33
N VAL A 335 14.79 0.25 8.88
CA VAL A 335 15.12 -0.25 7.53
C VAL A 335 14.89 -1.75 7.44
N LYS A 336 15.26 -2.49 8.50
CA LYS A 336 15.00 -3.93 8.61
C LYS A 336 13.50 -4.22 8.56
N ALA A 337 12.68 -3.44 9.26
CA ALA A 337 11.23 -3.55 9.19
C ALA A 337 10.69 -3.41 7.76
N LEU A 338 11.11 -2.36 7.03
CA LEU A 338 10.69 -2.15 5.64
C LEU A 338 11.22 -3.21 4.68
N GLY A 339 12.47 -3.65 4.87
CA GLY A 339 13.07 -4.70 4.05
C GLY A 339 12.31 -6.02 4.18
N TRP A 340 11.97 -6.41 5.41
CA TRP A 340 11.15 -7.61 5.65
C TRP A 340 9.73 -7.48 5.12
N ASP A 341 9.10 -6.32 5.26
CA ASP A 341 7.81 -6.05 4.60
C ASP A 341 7.93 -6.30 3.10
N ALA A 342 8.92 -5.69 2.43
CA ALA A 342 9.08 -5.87 1.00
C ALA A 342 9.31 -7.33 0.56
N VAL A 343 10.13 -8.08 1.30
CA VAL A 343 10.36 -9.51 1.02
C VAL A 343 9.08 -10.33 1.14
N VAL A 344 8.30 -10.12 2.21
CA VAL A 344 7.01 -10.80 2.38
C VAL A 344 6.04 -10.41 1.26
N GLY A 345 6.09 -9.16 0.81
CA GLY A 345 5.21 -8.61 -0.21
C GLY A 345 5.46 -9.20 -1.58
N VAL A 346 6.73 -9.35 -1.95
CA VAL A 346 7.12 -10.12 -3.14
C VAL A 346 6.59 -11.56 -3.04
N GLY A 347 6.71 -12.20 -1.87
CA GLY A 347 6.16 -13.54 -1.63
C GLY A 347 4.64 -13.62 -1.87
N VAL A 348 3.88 -12.65 -1.33
CA VAL A 348 2.42 -12.54 -1.55
C VAL A 348 2.11 -12.31 -3.03
N ALA A 349 2.83 -11.43 -3.71
CA ALA A 349 2.64 -11.15 -5.13
C ALA A 349 2.87 -12.40 -5.99
N VAL A 350 3.98 -13.11 -5.79
CA VAL A 350 4.30 -14.37 -6.48
C VAL A 350 3.20 -15.40 -6.23
N TRP A 351 2.76 -15.55 -4.98
CA TRP A 351 1.71 -16.49 -4.62
C TRP A 351 0.38 -16.16 -5.33
N LEU A 352 -0.01 -14.89 -5.39
CA LEU A 352 -1.21 -14.44 -6.09
C LEU A 352 -1.11 -14.68 -7.61
N CYS A 353 0.05 -14.43 -8.21
CA CYS A 353 0.31 -14.69 -9.63
C CYS A 353 0.19 -16.18 -9.98
N VAL A 354 0.81 -17.07 -9.18
CA VAL A 354 0.75 -18.54 -9.39
C VAL A 354 -0.69 -19.05 -9.33
N ARG A 355 -1.54 -18.45 -8.50
CA ARG A 355 -2.96 -18.81 -8.40
C ARG A 355 -3.87 -18.25 -9.50
N GLY A 356 -3.32 -17.49 -10.46
CA GLY A 356 -4.11 -16.79 -11.46
C GLY A 356 -5.02 -15.72 -10.86
N GLY A 357 -4.62 -15.17 -9.71
CA GLY A 357 -5.37 -14.15 -8.96
C GLY A 357 -5.02 -12.71 -9.34
N VAL A 358 -4.15 -12.49 -10.34
CA VAL A 358 -3.71 -11.17 -10.83
C VAL A 358 -3.76 -11.09 -12.34
#